data_AF-A0A6A6VEL0-F1
#
_entry.id   AF-A0A6A6VEL0-F1
#
_cell.length_a   1.000
_cell.length_b   1.000
_cell.length_c   1.000
_cell.angle_alpha   90.00
_cell.angle_beta   90.00
_cell.angle_gamma   90.00
#
_symmetry.space_group_name_H-M   'P 1'
#
loop_
_entity.id
_entity.type
_entity.pdbx_description
1 polymer ?
#
loop_
_entity_poly.entity_id
_entity_poly.type
_entity_poly.pdbx_seq_one_letter_code
_entity_poly.pdbx_strand_id
1 'polypeptide(L)'
;MATSGPENKTDDTMAEQKSSLALVQSMLAAAGIASRARHTTRFGVLVDLAGETFKIPDLTNSACPSYWKPKLHPQAADLRRDIEDFLELWCPSDDVLAHLQGLDIGGLAAAWAHDAEYKHVCWVAYFFAWFCLWNEEAQEDLPSVVDAEPTVAHARSAVTIRRFENGANIVEAKDAVDTPVGKPEWMVDKSNDTGNVGGGSDSPHQESASFEEGNNREDLSHDTASSGDEKPTGHEHVGSSLEAPGSGEEDTSKNERPSICVSDSSTADLPARSQEEVAEDADLPTPEIDSNDNAAPSRCDAIGLISELLLADCPDDLLTSIQAEELGCAFYDYIAHPLREAYDHGRRRLLSEEIKSYVTSGERGSKMQKTETLPSIEEFWQRRMKGSEFKFLLMATELVAGVRLPEHILRHPEMQNLFNAALEHTWIVNDILSFHRQTELGYIGFVGLIFAQKGDLTFAIDVAVAAASHAAGVFERSARHLAVDLMNEAGETESFPMWKRLDVLLDLRKFVNACRSSCIGSLAWGYATPCYKMKKFSKDSEGAKVVKLPLKVAEDLFG
;
A
#
# COMPACT_ATOMS: atom_id res chain seq x y z
N MET A 1 -35.45 -41.19 13.53
CA MET A 1 -34.65 -40.30 14.40
C MET A 1 -33.53 -39.73 13.55
N ALA A 2 -33.75 -38.54 12.99
CA ALA A 2 -32.75 -37.81 12.22
C ALA A 2 -32.17 -36.75 13.16
N THR A 3 -30.88 -36.85 13.46
CA THR A 3 -30.15 -35.86 14.24
C THR A 3 -29.70 -34.75 13.31
N SER A 4 -30.44 -33.65 13.30
CA SER A 4 -30.02 -32.37 12.72
C SER A 4 -28.78 -31.88 13.48
N GLY A 5 -27.63 -31.88 12.83
CA GLY A 5 -26.42 -31.26 13.36
C GLY A 5 -26.59 -29.73 13.50
N PRO A 6 -25.87 -29.09 14.43
CA PRO A 6 -25.96 -27.64 14.61
C PRO A 6 -25.40 -26.94 13.37
N GLU A 7 -26.24 -26.16 12.70
CA GLU A 7 -25.83 -25.25 11.62
C GLU A 7 -24.81 -24.24 12.18
N ASN A 8 -23.62 -24.24 11.58
CA ASN A 8 -22.53 -23.30 11.83
C ASN A 8 -23.00 -21.86 11.51
N LYS A 9 -23.48 -21.14 12.52
CA LYS A 9 -23.79 -19.69 12.44
C LYS A 9 -22.57 -18.79 12.71
N THR A 10 -21.36 -19.34 12.74
CA THR A 10 -20.14 -18.61 13.15
C THR A 10 -19.36 -17.98 12.00
N ASP A 11 -19.64 -18.31 10.73
CA ASP A 11 -18.85 -17.78 9.61
C ASP A 11 -19.23 -16.35 9.21
N ASP A 12 -20.50 -15.96 9.28
CA ASP A 12 -20.94 -14.60 8.88
C ASP A 12 -20.53 -13.51 9.88
N THR A 13 -20.43 -13.83 11.18
CA THR A 13 -20.03 -12.86 12.21
C THR A 13 -18.52 -12.54 12.17
N MET A 14 -17.71 -13.41 11.58
CA MET A 14 -16.28 -13.17 11.39
C MET A 14 -15.97 -12.32 10.15
N ALA A 15 -16.87 -12.23 9.18
CA ALA A 15 -16.69 -11.39 7.99
C ALA A 15 -16.93 -9.90 8.28
N GLU A 16 -17.93 -9.56 9.11
CA GLU A 16 -18.26 -8.17 9.46
C GLU A 16 -17.21 -7.49 10.37
N GLN A 17 -16.42 -8.25 11.14
CA GLN A 17 -15.40 -7.71 12.04
C GLN A 17 -14.03 -7.44 11.39
N LYS A 18 -13.86 -7.69 10.08
CA LYS A 18 -12.53 -7.69 9.44
C LYS A 18 -12.21 -6.46 8.59
N SER A 19 -13.17 -5.60 8.29
CA SER A 19 -12.94 -4.43 7.42
C SER A 19 -13.00 -3.13 8.19
N SER A 20 -11.97 -2.29 8.10
CA SER A 20 -12.03 -0.96 8.71
C SER A 20 -13.09 -0.06 8.06
N LEU A 21 -13.56 -0.39 6.86
CA LEU A 21 -14.69 0.29 6.23
C LEU A 21 -15.98 0.08 7.03
N ALA A 22 -16.19 -1.12 7.57
CA ALA A 22 -17.30 -1.40 8.47
C ALA A 22 -17.18 -0.60 9.78
N LEU A 23 -15.95 -0.45 10.31
CA LEU A 23 -15.68 0.43 11.45
C LEU A 23 -16.04 1.89 11.12
N VAL A 24 -15.60 2.41 9.98
CA VAL A 24 -15.90 3.77 9.52
C VAL A 24 -17.41 3.98 9.40
N GLN A 25 -18.12 3.06 8.75
CA GLN A 25 -19.57 3.09 8.61
C GLN A 25 -20.28 3.06 9.98
N SER A 26 -19.79 2.24 10.91
CA SER A 26 -20.30 2.18 12.29
C SER A 26 -20.09 3.50 13.04
N MET A 27 -18.92 4.13 12.92
CA MET A 27 -18.63 5.44 13.53
C MET A 27 -19.50 6.55 12.93
N LEU A 28 -19.74 6.53 11.62
CA LEU A 28 -20.63 7.47 10.95
C LEU A 28 -22.08 7.30 11.43
N ALA A 29 -22.57 6.06 11.50
CA ALA A 29 -23.90 5.74 12.00
C ALA A 29 -24.07 6.15 13.46
N ALA A 30 -23.08 5.87 14.32
CA ALA A 30 -23.09 6.27 15.73
C ALA A 30 -23.10 7.80 15.92
N ALA A 31 -22.51 8.55 14.99
CA ALA A 31 -22.55 10.01 14.97
C ALA A 31 -23.90 10.58 14.44
N GLY A 32 -24.88 9.72 14.14
CA GLY A 32 -26.19 10.13 13.62
C GLY A 32 -26.14 10.68 12.19
N ILE A 33 -25.07 10.38 11.45
CA ILE A 33 -24.91 10.83 10.07
C ILE A 33 -25.78 9.92 9.21
N ALA A 34 -26.90 10.48 8.72
CA ALA A 34 -27.75 9.81 7.75
C ALA A 34 -26.95 9.50 6.46
N SER A 35 -27.44 8.57 5.65
CA SER A 35 -26.78 8.15 4.39
C SER A 35 -26.57 9.27 3.36
N ARG A 36 -27.02 10.50 3.61
CA ARG A 36 -26.89 11.62 2.68
C ARG A 36 -25.79 12.58 3.13
N ALA A 37 -24.77 12.70 2.27
CA ALA A 37 -23.68 13.65 2.44
C ALA A 37 -24.18 15.10 2.51
N ARG A 38 -23.51 15.94 3.30
CA ARG A 38 -23.76 17.39 3.33
C ARG A 38 -23.37 18.04 2.01
N HIS A 39 -22.27 17.57 1.42
CA HIS A 39 -21.81 17.99 0.11
C HIS A 39 -21.82 16.82 -0.85
N THR A 40 -22.34 17.06 -2.05
CA THR A 40 -22.26 16.11 -3.17
C THR A 40 -21.21 16.50 -4.20
N THR A 41 -20.66 17.72 -4.10
CA THR A 41 -19.67 18.26 -5.04
C THR A 41 -18.35 18.54 -4.35
N ARG A 42 -17.27 18.36 -5.10
CA ARG A 42 -15.90 18.67 -4.68
C ARG A 42 -15.74 20.14 -4.30
N PHE A 43 -16.28 21.03 -5.14
CA PHE A 43 -16.21 22.47 -4.91
C PHE A 43 -16.80 22.86 -3.55
N GLY A 44 -18.00 22.33 -3.22
CA GLY A 44 -18.64 22.61 -1.95
C GLY A 44 -17.80 22.19 -0.75
N VAL A 45 -17.12 21.04 -0.83
CA VAL A 45 -16.21 20.60 0.25
C VAL A 45 -14.99 21.50 0.37
N LEU A 46 -14.37 21.90 -0.75
CA LEU A 46 -13.19 22.76 -0.74
C LEU A 46 -13.49 24.16 -0.17
N VAL A 47 -14.67 24.71 -0.48
CA VAL A 47 -15.13 25.98 0.10
C VAL A 47 -15.26 25.87 1.62
N ASP A 48 -15.90 24.81 2.11
CA ASP A 48 -16.10 24.62 3.56
C ASP A 48 -14.81 24.29 4.30
N LEU A 49 -13.81 23.73 3.62
CA LEU A 49 -12.47 23.48 4.18
C LEU A 49 -11.56 24.73 4.17
N ALA A 50 -11.89 25.77 3.41
CA ALA A 50 -11.02 26.92 3.25
C ALA A 50 -10.83 27.67 4.58
N GLY A 51 -9.58 27.81 5.02
CA GLY A 51 -9.25 28.47 6.29
C GLY A 51 -9.42 27.62 7.56
N GLU A 52 -9.97 26.41 7.43
CA GLU A 52 -10.14 25.48 8.56
C GLU A 52 -8.79 25.12 9.19
N THR A 53 -8.83 24.85 10.50
CA THR A 53 -7.65 24.43 11.27
C THR A 53 -7.93 23.09 11.92
N PHE A 54 -7.00 22.15 11.78
CA PHE A 54 -7.13 20.82 12.35
C PHE A 54 -5.82 20.35 12.97
N LYS A 55 -5.91 19.26 13.73
CA LYS A 55 -4.77 18.63 14.38
C LYS A 55 -4.55 17.25 13.78
N ILE A 56 -3.29 16.93 13.45
CA ILE A 56 -2.87 15.58 13.13
C ILE A 56 -2.15 15.03 14.37
N PRO A 57 -2.67 13.97 15.04
CA PRO A 57 -2.00 13.39 16.19
C PRO A 57 -0.67 12.74 15.78
N ASP A 58 0.13 12.32 16.77
CA ASP A 58 1.32 11.50 16.50
C ASP A 58 0.89 10.09 16.04
N LEU A 59 0.82 9.92 14.72
CA LEU A 59 0.38 8.68 14.08
C LEU A 59 1.29 7.48 14.39
N THR A 60 2.53 7.73 14.83
CA THR A 60 3.45 6.67 15.26
C THR A 60 2.89 5.91 16.45
N ASN A 61 2.16 6.62 17.33
CA ASN A 61 1.56 6.06 18.53
C ASN A 61 0.05 5.83 18.41
N SER A 62 -0.65 6.63 17.60
CA SER A 62 -2.11 6.55 17.48
C SER A 62 -2.60 5.64 16.35
N ALA A 63 -1.79 5.42 15.30
CA ALA A 63 -2.17 4.62 14.14
C ALA A 63 -1.33 3.34 13.97
N CYS A 64 -0.28 3.16 14.78
CA CYS A 64 0.60 2.00 14.73
C CYS A 64 0.76 1.37 16.13
N PRO A 65 0.91 0.03 16.22
CA PRO A 65 1.33 -0.61 17.46
C PRO A 65 2.67 -0.05 17.95
N SER A 66 2.82 0.14 19.26
CA SER A 66 3.98 0.83 19.84
C SER A 66 5.34 0.19 19.55
N TYR A 67 5.38 -1.09 19.17
CA TYR A 67 6.59 -1.82 18.78
C TYR A 67 6.94 -1.68 17.29
N TRP A 68 6.08 -1.06 16.48
CA TRP A 68 6.42 -0.67 15.11
C TRP A 68 7.33 0.54 15.19
N LYS A 69 8.64 0.31 15.09
CA LYS A 69 9.64 1.38 15.17
C LYS A 69 10.15 1.73 13.77
N PRO A 70 10.10 3.02 13.39
CA PRO A 70 10.68 3.43 12.13
C PRO A 70 12.19 3.26 12.18
N LYS A 71 12.76 2.81 11.07
CA LYS A 71 14.20 2.70 10.85
C LYS A 71 14.51 3.15 9.43
N LEU A 72 15.78 3.42 9.17
CA LEU A 72 16.30 3.69 7.83
C LEU A 72 17.35 2.66 7.49
N HIS A 73 17.42 2.29 6.21
CA HIS A 73 18.49 1.44 5.70
C HIS A 73 19.87 2.07 6.01
N PRO A 74 20.88 1.30 6.41
CA PRO A 74 22.22 1.83 6.74
C PRO A 74 22.85 2.65 5.60
N GLN A 75 22.51 2.32 4.35
CA GLN A 75 23.01 2.97 3.13
C GLN A 75 21.98 3.95 2.52
N ALA A 76 21.12 4.57 3.32
CA ALA A 76 20.10 5.50 2.83
C ALA A 76 20.67 6.71 2.08
N ALA A 77 21.92 7.10 2.34
CA ALA A 77 22.56 8.20 1.62
C ALA A 77 22.97 7.79 0.20
N ASP A 78 23.56 6.60 0.05
CA ASP A 78 23.93 6.06 -1.26
C ASP A 78 22.69 5.85 -2.13
N LEU A 79 21.63 5.30 -1.54
CA LEU A 79 20.37 5.06 -2.24
C LEU A 79 19.70 6.36 -2.74
N ARG A 80 19.82 7.47 -2.02
CA ARG A 80 19.31 8.77 -2.48
C ARG A 80 20.05 9.23 -3.72
N ARG A 81 21.38 9.17 -3.69
CA ARG A 81 22.24 9.54 -4.82
C ARG A 81 21.93 8.66 -6.05
N ASP A 82 21.85 7.34 -5.87
CA ASP A 82 21.55 6.42 -6.97
C ASP A 82 20.19 6.72 -7.63
N ILE A 83 19.20 7.18 -6.85
CA ILE A 83 17.89 7.58 -7.38
C ILE A 83 17.90 8.98 -7.98
N GLU A 84 18.67 9.91 -7.44
CA GLU A 84 18.89 11.22 -8.07
C GLU A 84 19.52 11.05 -9.46
N ASP A 85 20.57 10.22 -9.58
CA ASP A 85 21.23 9.89 -10.85
C ASP A 85 20.25 9.22 -11.83
N PHE A 86 19.39 8.32 -11.34
CA PHE A 86 18.34 7.69 -12.15
C PHE A 86 17.32 8.73 -12.65
N LEU A 87 16.83 9.60 -11.78
CA LEU A 87 15.85 10.62 -12.16
C LEU A 87 16.44 11.62 -13.15
N GLU A 88 17.70 12.03 -13.01
CA GLU A 88 18.38 12.90 -13.99
C GLU A 88 18.42 12.29 -15.39
N LEU A 89 18.55 10.97 -15.49
CA LEU A 89 18.54 10.26 -16.77
C LEU A 89 17.15 10.17 -17.40
N TRP A 90 16.13 9.88 -16.59
CA TRP A 90 14.80 9.49 -17.07
C TRP A 90 13.73 10.58 -17.00
N CYS A 91 13.97 11.69 -16.28
CA CYS A 91 13.00 12.78 -16.21
C CYS A 91 12.86 13.51 -17.55
N PRO A 92 11.62 13.85 -17.97
CA PRO A 92 11.37 14.55 -19.22
C PRO A 92 11.70 16.05 -19.15
N SER A 93 11.70 16.65 -17.95
CA SER A 93 11.96 18.08 -17.73
C SER A 93 12.59 18.35 -16.37
N ASP A 94 13.24 19.51 -16.24
CA ASP A 94 13.85 19.98 -14.99
C ASP A 94 12.80 20.20 -13.88
N ASP A 95 11.58 20.61 -14.24
CA ASP A 95 10.48 20.82 -13.29
C ASP A 95 10.00 19.49 -12.70
N VAL A 96 9.82 18.46 -13.54
CA VAL A 96 9.47 17.11 -13.10
C VAL A 96 10.61 16.52 -12.26
N LEU A 97 11.86 16.71 -12.68
CA LEU A 97 13.04 16.28 -11.92
C LEU A 97 13.07 16.91 -10.53
N ALA A 98 12.95 18.24 -10.44
CA ALA A 98 12.95 18.96 -9.17
C ALA A 98 11.80 18.53 -8.26
N HIS A 99 10.62 18.28 -8.83
CA HIS A 99 9.49 17.72 -8.09
C HIS A 99 9.83 16.34 -7.51
N LEU A 100 10.30 15.42 -8.35
CA LEU A 100 10.56 14.03 -7.98
C LEU A 100 11.72 13.89 -6.99
N GLN A 101 12.78 14.69 -7.15
CA GLN A 101 13.84 14.80 -6.14
C GLN A 101 13.28 15.31 -4.80
N GLY A 102 12.33 16.25 -4.85
CA GLY A 102 11.62 16.76 -3.68
C GLY A 102 10.79 15.72 -2.92
N LEU A 103 10.42 14.59 -3.56
CA LEU A 103 9.74 13.48 -2.90
C LEU A 103 10.65 12.69 -1.94
N ASP A 104 11.98 12.75 -2.11
CA ASP A 104 12.94 11.89 -1.40
C ASP A 104 12.63 10.39 -1.56
N ILE A 105 12.57 9.92 -2.82
CA ILE A 105 12.22 8.54 -3.17
C ILE A 105 13.24 7.54 -2.59
N GLY A 106 14.52 7.86 -2.63
CA GLY A 106 15.55 7.05 -1.97
C GLY A 106 15.33 6.95 -0.46
N GLY A 107 14.93 8.04 0.20
CA GLY A 107 14.54 8.03 1.61
C GLY A 107 13.30 7.19 1.89
N LEU A 108 12.30 7.21 1.00
CA LEU A 108 11.12 6.35 1.10
C LEU A 108 11.52 4.87 1.08
N ALA A 109 12.24 4.45 0.04
CA ALA A 109 12.69 3.07 -0.11
C ALA A 109 13.57 2.61 1.06
N ALA A 110 14.50 3.47 1.52
CA ALA A 110 15.32 3.19 2.69
C ALA A 110 14.53 3.01 3.98
N ALA A 111 13.43 3.75 4.17
CA ALA A 111 12.54 3.58 5.33
C ALA A 111 11.71 2.30 5.23
N TRP A 112 11.28 1.98 4.02
CA TRP A 112 10.44 0.83 3.70
C TRP A 112 11.15 -0.51 3.89
N ALA A 113 12.35 -0.62 3.34
CA ALA A 113 13.12 -1.86 3.23
C ALA A 113 14.43 -1.75 4.03
N HIS A 114 14.34 -1.23 5.26
CA HIS A 114 15.51 -0.88 6.05
C HIS A 114 16.42 -2.06 6.45
N ASP A 115 15.84 -3.27 6.58
CA ASP A 115 16.57 -4.50 6.92
C ASP A 115 16.92 -5.34 5.67
N ALA A 116 16.61 -4.86 4.45
CA ALA A 116 16.86 -5.58 3.21
C ALA A 116 18.33 -5.52 2.77
N GLU A 117 18.75 -6.42 1.89
CA GLU A 117 20.04 -6.27 1.19
C GLU A 117 20.02 -5.04 0.26
N TYR A 118 21.17 -4.39 0.07
CA TYR A 118 21.27 -3.17 -0.73
C TYR A 118 20.63 -3.31 -2.12
N LYS A 119 20.93 -4.40 -2.83
CA LYS A 119 20.36 -4.67 -4.16
C LYS A 119 18.83 -4.74 -4.17
N HIS A 120 18.21 -5.24 -3.10
CA HIS A 120 16.76 -5.35 -3.00
C HIS A 120 16.12 -4.00 -2.65
N VAL A 121 16.75 -3.19 -1.81
CA VAL A 121 16.26 -1.83 -1.54
C VAL A 121 16.48 -0.89 -2.74
N CYS A 122 17.53 -1.07 -3.54
CA CYS A 122 17.67 -0.41 -4.84
C CYS A 122 16.51 -0.74 -5.77
N TRP A 123 16.13 -2.03 -5.89
CA TRP A 123 14.97 -2.44 -6.67
C TRP A 123 13.68 -1.75 -6.22
N VAL A 124 13.42 -1.70 -4.90
CA VAL A 124 12.27 -0.96 -4.34
C VAL A 124 12.32 0.52 -4.72
N ALA A 125 13.50 1.13 -4.65
CA ALA A 125 13.68 2.54 -4.95
C ALA A 125 13.45 2.85 -6.44
N TYR A 126 13.98 2.02 -7.35
CA TYR A 126 13.71 2.15 -8.80
C TYR A 126 12.24 1.95 -9.11
N PHE A 127 11.56 1.01 -8.45
CA PHE A 127 10.12 0.86 -8.61
C PHE A 127 9.38 2.14 -8.22
N PHE A 128 9.68 2.72 -7.06
CA PHE A 128 9.05 3.98 -6.66
C PHE A 128 9.37 5.14 -7.60
N ALA A 129 10.61 5.24 -8.10
CA ALA A 129 11.01 6.28 -9.04
C ALA A 129 10.24 6.16 -10.36
N TRP A 130 10.22 4.97 -10.96
CA TRP A 130 9.42 4.68 -12.15
C TRP A 130 7.93 4.96 -11.91
N PHE A 131 7.41 4.54 -10.77
CA PHE A 131 6.02 4.74 -10.40
C PHE A 131 5.64 6.22 -10.31
N CYS A 132 6.48 7.03 -9.67
CA CYS A 132 6.25 8.46 -9.57
C CYS A 132 6.36 9.14 -10.95
N LEU A 133 7.33 8.76 -11.79
CA LEU A 133 7.43 9.24 -13.18
C LEU A 133 6.14 8.94 -13.96
N TRP A 134 5.66 7.69 -13.87
CA TRP A 134 4.42 7.25 -14.50
C TRP A 134 3.20 8.07 -14.05
N ASN A 135 3.10 8.35 -12.74
CA ASN A 135 2.00 9.13 -12.18
C ASN A 135 2.03 10.61 -12.52
N GLU A 136 3.21 11.24 -12.61
CA GLU A 136 3.35 12.64 -13.02
C GLU A 136 2.93 12.80 -14.48
N GLU A 137 3.35 11.89 -15.36
CA GLU A 137 2.88 11.86 -16.75
C GLU A 137 1.35 11.69 -16.81
N ALA A 138 0.76 10.93 -15.88
CA ALA A 138 -0.69 10.77 -15.77
C ALA A 138 -1.45 12.00 -15.29
N GLN A 139 -0.77 12.93 -14.63
CA GLN A 139 -1.35 14.19 -14.19
C GLN A 139 -1.22 15.29 -15.24
N GLU A 140 -0.19 15.27 -16.11
CA GLU A 140 -0.07 16.23 -17.22
C GLU A 140 -1.22 16.15 -18.24
N ASP A 141 -1.90 14.99 -18.36
CA ASP A 141 -3.10 14.81 -19.20
C ASP A 141 -4.41 15.32 -18.56
N LEU A 142 -4.33 15.88 -17.35
CA LEU A 142 -5.41 16.74 -16.85
C LEU A 142 -5.27 18.06 -17.59
N PRO A 143 -6.34 18.57 -18.24
CA PRO A 143 -6.24 19.84 -18.94
C PRO A 143 -5.72 20.88 -17.96
N SER A 144 -4.47 21.27 -18.16
CA SER A 144 -3.94 22.46 -17.51
C SER A 144 -4.92 23.57 -17.89
N VAL A 145 -5.33 24.38 -16.92
CA VAL A 145 -6.25 25.52 -17.13
C VAL A 145 -5.60 26.59 -18.04
N VAL A 146 -4.47 26.30 -18.69
CA VAL A 146 -3.76 27.18 -19.60
C VAL A 146 -3.40 26.40 -20.88
N ASP A 147 -3.91 26.89 -22.00
CA ASP A 147 -3.65 26.40 -23.36
C ASP A 147 -2.15 26.26 -23.66
N ALA A 148 -1.59 25.05 -23.57
CA ALA A 148 -0.27 24.76 -24.09
C ALA A 148 -0.39 23.86 -25.33
N GLU A 149 0.08 24.39 -26.46
CA GLU A 149 0.07 23.79 -27.80
C GLU A 149 0.80 22.43 -27.91
N PRO A 150 0.60 21.67 -29.02
CA PRO A 150 1.14 20.32 -29.25
C PRO A 150 2.67 20.22 -29.43
N THR A 151 3.44 21.26 -29.11
CA THR A 151 4.87 21.37 -29.40
C THR A 151 5.73 20.43 -28.54
N VAL A 152 5.20 19.95 -27.41
CA VAL A 152 5.90 19.07 -26.46
C VAL A 152 6.15 17.67 -27.06
N ALA A 153 5.26 17.16 -27.90
CA ALA A 153 5.42 15.83 -28.51
C ALA A 153 6.61 15.75 -29.48
N HIS A 154 6.89 16.81 -30.25
CA HIS A 154 8.02 16.86 -31.18
C HIS A 154 9.37 17.09 -30.47
N ALA A 155 9.37 17.74 -29.30
CA ALA A 155 10.56 17.88 -28.47
C ALA A 155 10.98 16.55 -27.83
N ARG A 156 10.02 15.67 -27.51
CA ARG A 156 10.27 14.32 -26.98
C ARG A 156 11.11 13.49 -27.95
N SER A 157 10.76 13.43 -29.25
CA SER A 157 11.53 12.66 -30.24
C SER A 157 12.97 13.13 -30.50
N ALA A 158 13.27 14.43 -30.41
CA ALA A 158 14.62 14.96 -30.64
C ALA A 158 15.56 14.77 -29.43
N VAL A 159 15.01 14.76 -28.22
CA VAL A 159 15.75 14.46 -26.98
C VAL A 159 16.01 12.96 -26.85
N THR A 160 15.05 12.12 -27.26
CA THR A 160 15.18 10.66 -27.29
C THR A 160 16.33 10.18 -28.19
N ILE A 161 16.51 10.77 -29.37
CA ILE A 161 17.62 10.42 -30.27
C ILE A 161 18.98 10.76 -29.63
N ARG A 162 19.12 11.94 -29.01
CA ARG A 162 20.38 12.33 -28.32
C ARG A 162 20.67 11.52 -27.06
N ARG A 163 19.64 11.11 -26.31
CA ARG A 163 19.79 10.32 -25.08
C ARG A 163 20.06 8.85 -25.36
N PHE A 164 19.46 8.29 -26.43
CA PHE A 164 19.83 6.97 -26.94
C PHE A 164 21.28 6.95 -27.44
N GLU A 165 21.73 7.99 -28.17
CA GLU A 165 23.13 8.12 -28.57
C GLU A 165 24.09 8.22 -27.36
N ASN A 166 23.70 8.87 -26.27
CA ASN A 166 24.53 8.97 -25.07
C ASN A 166 24.49 7.70 -24.18
N GLY A 167 23.33 7.05 -24.05
CA GLY A 167 23.18 5.78 -23.34
C GLY A 167 23.84 4.61 -24.06
N ALA A 168 23.71 4.56 -25.40
CA ALA A 168 24.43 3.62 -26.25
C ALA A 168 25.94 3.87 -26.21
N ASN A 169 26.42 5.12 -26.11
CA ASN A 169 27.85 5.40 -25.92
C ASN A 169 28.37 4.98 -24.53
N ILE A 170 27.52 4.93 -23.48
CA ILE A 170 27.91 4.39 -22.16
C ILE A 170 28.02 2.84 -22.21
N VAL A 171 27.29 2.20 -23.14
CA VAL A 171 27.34 0.76 -23.41
C VAL A 171 28.47 0.41 -24.40
N GLU A 172 28.67 1.17 -25.47
CA GLU A 172 29.69 0.93 -26.51
C GLU A 172 31.10 1.40 -26.10
N ALA A 173 31.24 2.46 -25.30
CA ALA A 173 32.55 2.83 -24.73
C ALA A 173 33.06 1.80 -23.71
N LYS A 174 32.19 0.90 -23.21
CA LYS A 174 32.59 -0.27 -22.42
C LYS A 174 33.06 -1.47 -23.26
N ASP A 175 32.71 -1.52 -24.54
CA ASP A 175 33.04 -2.65 -25.44
C ASP A 175 34.33 -2.46 -26.25
N ALA A 176 34.96 -1.27 -26.21
CA ALA A 176 36.13 -0.94 -27.01
C ALA A 176 37.50 -1.17 -26.33
N VAL A 177 37.57 -1.89 -25.20
CA VAL A 177 38.83 -2.23 -24.53
C VAL A 177 38.91 -3.73 -24.27
N ASP A 178 39.67 -4.43 -25.11
CA ASP A 178 39.99 -5.87 -25.03
C ASP A 178 40.80 -6.23 -23.75
N THR A 179 40.14 -6.21 -22.60
CA THR A 179 40.62 -6.86 -21.37
C THR A 179 39.42 -7.49 -20.65
N PRO A 180 39.47 -8.78 -20.25
CA PRO A 180 38.29 -9.45 -19.70
C PRO A 180 37.92 -8.86 -18.33
N VAL A 181 36.75 -8.21 -18.27
CA VAL A 181 36.03 -7.76 -17.07
C VAL A 181 34.55 -8.02 -17.40
N GLY A 182 33.71 -8.75 -16.66
CA GLY A 182 33.60 -9.04 -15.24
C GLY A 182 32.17 -8.62 -14.83
N LYS A 183 31.31 -9.56 -14.39
CA LYS A 183 30.00 -9.25 -13.79
C LYS A 183 30.14 -8.16 -12.71
N PRO A 184 29.10 -7.36 -12.40
CA PRO A 184 29.15 -6.38 -11.32
C PRO A 184 29.68 -7.02 -10.04
N GLU A 185 30.69 -6.41 -9.40
CA GLU A 185 31.51 -7.01 -8.33
C GLU A 185 30.70 -7.44 -7.08
N TRP A 186 29.44 -7.01 -6.95
CA TRP A 186 28.53 -7.38 -5.88
C TRP A 186 27.64 -8.61 -6.20
N MET A 187 27.73 -9.17 -7.40
CA MET A 187 26.96 -10.34 -7.88
C MET A 187 27.77 -11.66 -7.84
N VAL A 188 28.96 -11.67 -7.22
CA VAL A 188 29.78 -12.88 -7.03
C VAL A 188 29.72 -13.33 -5.57
N ASP A 189 29.17 -14.52 -5.36
CA ASP A 189 29.07 -15.20 -4.06
C ASP A 189 30.47 -15.48 -3.49
N LYS A 190 30.86 -14.75 -2.44
CA LYS A 190 32.13 -15.00 -1.71
C LYS A 190 31.87 -16.01 -0.60
N SER A 191 31.66 -17.27 -0.98
CA SER A 191 31.80 -18.40 -0.07
C SER A 191 32.88 -19.36 -0.60
N ASN A 192 33.87 -19.61 0.26
CA ASN A 192 35.10 -20.42 0.08
C ASN A 192 36.31 -19.69 -0.51
N ASP A 193 37.22 -19.25 0.37
CA ASP A 193 38.60 -19.73 0.26
C ASP A 193 39.30 -19.76 1.63
N THR A 194 39.56 -20.97 2.11
CA THR A 194 40.48 -21.27 3.21
C THR A 194 41.84 -21.58 2.60
N GLY A 195 42.86 -20.75 2.82
CA GLY A 195 44.18 -21.11 2.31
C GLY A 195 45.32 -20.12 2.47
N ASN A 196 45.96 -20.17 3.64
CA ASN A 196 47.41 -20.28 3.79
C ASN A 196 48.33 -19.16 3.23
N VAL A 197 48.87 -18.32 4.13
CA VAL A 197 50.22 -17.75 3.96
C VAL A 197 50.95 -17.82 5.32
N GLY A 198 52.08 -18.53 5.32
CA GLY A 198 53.04 -18.55 6.41
C GLY A 198 54.36 -17.87 6.04
N GLY A 199 55.05 -17.38 7.08
CA GLY A 199 56.47 -16.99 7.11
C GLY A 199 56.75 -15.52 6.79
N GLY A 200 57.49 -14.73 7.58
CA GLY A 200 58.29 -14.97 8.78
C GLY A 200 59.33 -13.83 8.94
N SER A 201 59.86 -13.66 10.17
CA SER A 201 61.07 -12.89 10.59
C SER A 201 61.05 -11.36 10.38
N ASP A 202 61.50 -10.46 11.28
CA ASP A 202 62.31 -10.52 12.51
C ASP A 202 62.05 -9.27 13.40
N SER A 203 62.32 -9.39 14.72
CA SER A 203 62.25 -8.36 15.79
C SER A 203 63.51 -7.44 15.82
N PRO A 204 63.82 -6.60 16.86
CA PRO A 204 63.10 -6.16 18.08
C PRO A 204 63.25 -4.65 18.48
N HIS A 205 62.44 -4.18 19.44
CA HIS A 205 62.75 -3.25 20.57
C HIS A 205 61.41 -2.90 21.30
N GLN A 206 61.13 -3.38 22.52
CA GLN A 206 61.27 -2.68 23.84
C GLN A 206 60.66 -1.26 23.83
N GLU A 207 59.63 -0.89 24.61
CA GLU A 207 59.46 -0.95 26.07
C GLU A 207 57.99 -0.92 26.55
N SER A 208 57.80 -1.56 27.71
CA SER A 208 56.76 -1.49 28.75
C SER A 208 55.69 -0.37 28.80
N ALA A 209 54.44 -0.76 29.09
CA ALA A 209 53.72 -0.33 30.30
C ALA A 209 52.50 -1.24 30.58
N SER A 210 52.47 -1.76 31.80
CA SER A 210 51.49 -2.61 32.47
C SER A 210 50.19 -1.87 32.85
N PHE A 211 49.04 -2.54 32.79
CA PHE A 211 47.95 -2.30 33.76
C PHE A 211 47.10 -3.56 33.95
N GLU A 212 46.72 -3.78 35.22
CA GLU A 212 46.32 -5.03 35.85
C GLU A 212 44.87 -5.47 35.58
N GLU A 213 44.67 -6.78 35.53
CA GLU A 213 43.38 -7.47 35.61
C GLU A 213 42.78 -7.36 37.02
N GLY A 214 41.53 -6.89 37.09
CA GLY A 214 40.70 -6.91 38.30
C GLY A 214 39.45 -7.76 38.09
N ASN A 215 39.51 -9.00 38.55
CA ASN A 215 38.37 -9.88 38.79
C ASN A 215 37.31 -9.18 39.66
N ASN A 216 36.03 -9.24 39.27
CA ASN A 216 34.95 -9.27 40.25
C ASN A 216 33.80 -10.17 39.76
N ARG A 217 33.61 -11.22 40.55
CA ARG A 217 32.62 -12.28 40.48
C ARG A 217 31.72 -12.03 41.69
N GLU A 218 30.46 -11.66 41.46
CA GLU A 218 29.48 -11.58 42.55
C GLU A 218 28.68 -12.88 42.60
N ASP A 219 28.87 -13.56 43.73
CA ASP A 219 28.19 -14.76 44.15
C ASP A 219 26.76 -14.44 44.61
N LEU A 220 25.79 -15.20 44.09
CA LEU A 220 24.45 -15.37 44.67
C LEU A 220 24.50 -16.56 45.62
N SER A 221 24.53 -16.31 46.93
CA SER A 221 24.40 -17.33 47.97
C SER A 221 22.98 -17.36 48.56
N HIS A 222 22.44 -18.58 48.62
CA HIS A 222 21.24 -19.03 49.33
C HIS A 222 21.36 -18.94 50.86
N ASP A 223 20.20 -18.78 51.53
CA ASP A 223 19.75 -19.54 52.73
C ASP A 223 18.23 -19.27 52.90
N THR A 224 17.29 -20.23 52.81
CA THR A 224 16.90 -21.32 53.76
C THR A 224 16.54 -20.82 55.17
N ALA A 225 15.47 -21.21 55.90
CA ALA A 225 14.30 -22.08 55.74
C ALA A 225 13.34 -21.88 56.95
N SER A 226 12.20 -22.61 56.93
CA SER A 226 11.36 -23.07 58.07
C SER A 226 10.23 -22.13 58.51
N SER A 227 9.01 -22.55 58.88
CA SER A 227 8.18 -23.76 58.78
C SER A 227 6.96 -23.46 59.67
N GLY A 228 5.73 -23.85 59.32
CA GLY A 228 4.61 -23.77 60.25
C GLY A 228 3.29 -24.23 59.64
N ASP A 229 2.97 -25.49 59.90
CA ASP A 229 1.67 -26.13 59.70
C ASP A 229 0.53 -25.35 60.35
N GLU A 230 -0.66 -25.35 59.72
CA GLU A 230 -1.91 -25.78 60.35
C GLU A 230 -3.06 -25.88 59.33
N LYS A 231 -3.90 -26.89 59.52
CA LYS A 231 -5.07 -27.27 58.71
C LYS A 231 -6.30 -27.25 59.68
N PRO A 232 -7.52 -27.55 59.22
CA PRO A 232 -8.60 -26.62 58.89
C PRO A 232 -9.76 -26.60 59.91
N THR A 233 -10.60 -25.56 59.89
CA THR A 233 -11.97 -25.60 60.44
C THR A 233 -12.92 -24.75 59.61
N GLY A 234 -14.11 -25.30 59.34
CA GLY A 234 -15.19 -24.64 58.59
C GLY A 234 -16.30 -24.02 59.45
N HIS A 235 -17.38 -23.67 58.73
CA HIS A 235 -18.73 -23.24 59.14
C HIS A 235 -18.95 -21.80 59.65
N GLU A 236 -19.72 -21.01 58.88
CA GLU A 236 -21.14 -20.63 59.08
C GLU A 236 -21.53 -19.64 57.95
N HIS A 237 -22.48 -19.89 57.03
CA HIS A 237 -23.96 -19.88 57.11
C HIS A 237 -24.60 -18.60 57.66
N VAL A 238 -25.10 -17.74 56.77
CA VAL A 238 -26.38 -17.02 56.92
C VAL A 238 -27.05 -16.93 55.55
N GLY A 239 -28.24 -17.53 55.43
CA GLY A 239 -29.12 -17.41 54.28
C GLY A 239 -30.13 -16.27 54.43
N SER A 240 -30.83 -15.97 53.35
CA SER A 240 -32.11 -15.27 53.38
C SER A 240 -32.93 -15.72 52.18
N SER A 241 -34.15 -16.13 52.48
CA SER A 241 -35.11 -16.84 51.64
C SER A 241 -36.33 -15.92 51.42
N LEU A 242 -37.21 -16.34 50.48
CA LEU A 242 -38.63 -15.95 50.32
C LEU A 242 -38.85 -14.55 49.72
N GLU A 243 -39.86 -14.25 48.90
CA GLU A 243 -41.05 -14.96 48.45
C GLU A 243 -41.64 -14.17 47.27
N ALA A 244 -42.36 -14.84 46.37
CA ALA A 244 -43.29 -14.19 45.44
C ALA A 244 -44.58 -13.78 46.17
N PRO A 245 -45.32 -12.81 45.64
CA PRO A 245 -46.74 -13.10 45.42
C PRO A 245 -47.27 -12.58 44.07
N GLY A 246 -48.29 -13.27 43.58
CA GLY A 246 -48.95 -13.00 42.30
C GLY A 246 -50.21 -12.13 42.37
N SER A 247 -50.78 -12.00 41.16
CA SER A 247 -52.18 -11.71 40.78
C SER A 247 -52.85 -10.43 41.28
N GLY A 248 -53.27 -9.60 40.31
CA GLY A 248 -54.30 -8.58 40.47
C GLY A 248 -54.61 -7.90 39.13
N GLU A 249 -55.82 -8.12 38.63
CA GLU A 249 -56.42 -7.63 37.38
C GLU A 249 -56.60 -6.09 37.35
N GLU A 250 -56.53 -5.49 36.15
CA GLU A 250 -57.58 -4.64 35.52
C GLU A 250 -57.01 -3.65 34.48
N ASP A 251 -57.31 -3.99 33.22
CA ASP A 251 -58.06 -3.19 32.24
C ASP A 251 -57.53 -1.93 31.51
N THR A 252 -57.79 -1.98 30.19
CA THR A 252 -57.86 -0.94 29.16
C THR A 252 -56.64 -0.04 28.82
N SER A 253 -56.09 -0.20 27.61
CA SER A 253 -56.47 0.67 26.46
C SER A 253 -55.65 0.36 25.20
N LYS A 254 -56.37 0.01 24.14
CA LYS A 254 -56.19 0.33 22.70
C LYS A 254 -54.78 0.70 22.20
N ASN A 255 -54.25 -0.11 21.28
CA ASN A 255 -53.62 0.46 20.10
C ASN A 255 -53.76 -0.45 18.87
N GLU A 256 -54.26 0.17 17.80
CA GLU A 256 -54.66 -0.45 16.54
C GLU A 256 -53.42 -0.77 15.66
N ARG A 257 -53.38 -1.96 15.08
CA ARG A 257 -52.56 -2.30 13.91
C ARG A 257 -53.50 -2.70 12.77
N PRO A 258 -53.38 -2.14 11.56
CA PRO A 258 -54.03 -2.74 10.41
C PRO A 258 -53.12 -3.80 9.80
N SER A 259 -53.69 -5.01 9.73
CA SER A 259 -53.29 -6.09 8.84
C SER A 259 -53.66 -5.72 7.40
N ILE A 260 -52.77 -5.96 6.43
CA ILE A 260 -53.18 -6.01 5.03
C ILE A 260 -52.68 -7.33 4.42
N CYS A 261 -53.67 -8.02 3.87
CA CYS A 261 -53.66 -9.35 3.31
C CYS A 261 -52.88 -9.46 2.00
N VAL A 262 -52.40 -10.68 1.78
CA VAL A 262 -52.03 -11.25 0.50
C VAL A 262 -53.31 -11.50 -0.31
N SER A 263 -53.33 -11.11 -1.58
CA SER A 263 -54.22 -11.70 -2.59
C SER A 263 -53.66 -11.53 -3.99
N ASP A 264 -53.55 -12.66 -4.69
CA ASP A 264 -53.29 -12.83 -6.11
C ASP A 264 -54.26 -12.05 -7.00
N SER A 265 -53.80 -11.61 -8.18
CA SER A 265 -54.48 -11.88 -9.47
C SER A 265 -53.80 -11.24 -10.68
N SER A 266 -53.80 -12.02 -11.77
CA SER A 266 -54.13 -11.61 -13.15
C SER A 266 -53.11 -10.80 -13.98
N THR A 267 -52.47 -11.55 -14.88
CA THR A 267 -52.24 -11.27 -16.31
C THR A 267 -52.96 -10.07 -16.93
N ALA A 268 -52.20 -9.18 -17.58
CA ALA A 268 -52.64 -8.36 -18.72
C ALA A 268 -51.44 -7.83 -19.55
N ASP A 269 -51.44 -8.23 -20.82
CA ASP A 269 -51.19 -7.46 -22.05
C ASP A 269 -49.92 -6.61 -22.24
N LEU A 270 -49.05 -7.14 -23.12
CA LEU A 270 -48.02 -6.41 -23.86
C LEU A 270 -48.62 -5.77 -25.12
N PRO A 271 -48.35 -4.50 -25.45
CA PRO A 271 -48.71 -3.95 -26.75
C PRO A 271 -47.64 -4.29 -27.80
N ALA A 272 -48.13 -4.80 -28.92
CA ALA A 272 -47.41 -5.03 -30.15
C ALA A 272 -46.77 -3.73 -30.68
N ARG A 273 -45.50 -3.81 -31.06
CA ARG A 273 -44.77 -2.75 -31.76
C ARG A 273 -44.85 -3.05 -33.26
N SER A 274 -45.55 -2.19 -33.98
CA SER A 274 -45.76 -2.24 -35.42
C SER A 274 -44.47 -2.05 -36.20
N GLN A 275 -44.35 -2.84 -37.27
CA GLN A 275 -43.41 -2.66 -38.36
C GLN A 275 -43.80 -1.40 -39.16
N GLU A 276 -42.83 -0.56 -39.47
CA GLU A 276 -42.90 0.39 -40.58
C GLU A 276 -41.67 0.15 -41.47
N GLU A 277 -41.96 -0.29 -42.69
CA GLU A 277 -41.07 -0.20 -43.85
C GLU A 277 -40.96 1.27 -44.27
N VAL A 278 -39.74 1.79 -44.43
CA VAL A 278 -39.44 2.87 -45.37
C VAL A 278 -38.12 2.54 -46.05
N ALA A 279 -38.16 2.48 -47.38
CA ALA A 279 -37.03 2.33 -48.27
C ALA A 279 -36.51 3.70 -48.75
N GLU A 280 -35.35 3.65 -49.41
CA GLU A 280 -34.73 4.61 -50.34
C GLU A 280 -33.63 5.56 -49.80
N ASP A 281 -32.40 5.17 -50.15
CA ASP A 281 -31.36 5.94 -50.84
C ASP A 281 -31.04 7.36 -50.36
N ALA A 282 -29.93 7.46 -49.63
CA ALA A 282 -29.05 8.62 -49.69
C ALA A 282 -27.59 8.15 -49.59
N ASP A 283 -26.83 8.38 -50.68
CA ASP A 283 -25.37 8.28 -50.72
C ASP A 283 -24.75 9.14 -49.60
N LEU A 284 -24.26 8.48 -48.55
CA LEU A 284 -23.38 9.09 -47.56
C LEU A 284 -21.92 8.86 -47.97
N PRO A 285 -21.07 9.89 -47.96
CA PRO A 285 -19.66 9.73 -48.26
C PRO A 285 -19.03 8.79 -47.23
N THR A 286 -18.30 7.80 -47.73
CA THR A 286 -17.42 6.95 -46.92
C THR A 286 -16.43 7.86 -46.20
N PRO A 287 -16.26 7.72 -44.86
CA PRO A 287 -15.23 8.47 -44.18
C PRO A 287 -13.87 7.96 -44.69
N GLU A 288 -13.10 8.85 -45.30
CA GLU A 288 -11.68 8.63 -45.54
C GLU A 288 -11.04 8.33 -44.17
N ILE A 289 -10.64 7.08 -43.99
CA ILE A 289 -9.80 6.67 -42.86
C ILE A 289 -8.43 7.26 -43.16
N ASP A 290 -8.12 8.37 -42.51
CA ASP A 290 -6.83 9.02 -42.57
C ASP A 290 -5.78 8.04 -42.01
N SER A 291 -4.99 7.43 -42.88
CA SER A 291 -4.07 6.33 -42.55
C SER A 291 -2.77 6.83 -41.87
N ASN A 292 -2.88 7.92 -41.10
CA ASN A 292 -1.75 8.60 -40.47
C ASN A 292 -1.91 8.70 -38.94
N ASP A 293 -2.59 7.71 -38.34
CA ASP A 293 -2.62 7.48 -36.90
C ASP A 293 -1.27 6.92 -36.42
N ASN A 294 -0.24 7.77 -36.41
CA ASN A 294 0.92 7.62 -35.53
C ASN A 294 0.57 8.14 -34.13
N ALA A 295 -0.60 7.77 -33.61
CA ALA A 295 -0.95 8.05 -32.23
C ALA A 295 0.04 7.28 -31.34
N ALA A 296 0.68 7.97 -30.41
CA ALA A 296 1.47 7.30 -29.37
C ALA A 296 0.59 6.21 -28.72
N PRO A 297 1.15 5.03 -28.41
CA PRO A 297 0.40 3.94 -27.78
C PRO A 297 -0.41 4.48 -26.60
N SER A 298 -1.64 4.02 -26.48
CA SER A 298 -2.43 4.37 -25.31
C SER A 298 -1.73 3.81 -24.06
N ARG A 299 -1.94 4.42 -22.88
CA ARG A 299 -1.40 3.85 -21.63
C ARG A 299 -1.72 2.36 -21.45
N CYS A 300 -2.90 1.93 -21.88
CA CYS A 300 -3.29 0.52 -21.88
C CYS A 300 -2.28 -0.37 -22.63
N ASP A 301 -1.71 0.12 -23.73
CA ASP A 301 -0.78 -0.61 -24.59
C ASP A 301 0.58 -0.78 -23.91
N ALA A 302 1.12 0.28 -23.30
CA ALA A 302 2.37 0.22 -22.50
C ALA A 302 2.26 -0.77 -21.31
N ILE A 303 1.05 -0.97 -20.77
CA ILE A 303 0.84 -1.90 -19.65
C ILE A 303 0.61 -3.34 -20.10
N GLY A 304 -0.11 -3.54 -21.21
CA GLY A 304 -0.13 -4.83 -21.90
C GLY A 304 1.29 -5.33 -22.10
N LEU A 305 2.15 -4.43 -22.56
CA LEU A 305 3.56 -4.64 -22.78
C LEU A 305 4.36 -4.91 -21.49
N ILE A 306 4.18 -4.14 -20.42
CA ILE A 306 4.79 -4.41 -19.10
C ILE A 306 4.42 -5.81 -18.57
N SER A 307 3.15 -6.18 -18.69
CA SER A 307 2.68 -7.49 -18.28
C SER A 307 3.29 -8.60 -19.15
N GLU A 308 3.42 -8.38 -20.45
CA GLU A 308 4.04 -9.32 -21.38
C GLU A 308 5.53 -9.44 -21.09
N LEU A 309 6.23 -8.35 -20.79
CA LEU A 309 7.63 -8.36 -20.39
C LEU A 309 7.88 -9.21 -19.14
N LEU A 310 7.01 -9.18 -18.15
CA LEU A 310 7.16 -10.04 -16.96
C LEU A 310 6.96 -11.53 -17.29
N LEU A 311 6.09 -11.84 -18.25
CA LEU A 311 5.67 -13.21 -18.57
C LEU A 311 6.47 -13.86 -19.70
N ALA A 312 7.03 -13.09 -20.63
CA ALA A 312 7.68 -13.59 -21.83
C ALA A 312 8.85 -14.51 -21.48
N ASP A 313 9.01 -15.63 -22.18
CA ASP A 313 10.20 -16.46 -21.99
C ASP A 313 11.42 -15.82 -22.69
N CYS A 314 11.19 -15.13 -23.82
CA CYS A 314 12.19 -14.37 -24.58
C CYS A 314 11.71 -12.92 -24.80
N PRO A 315 12.17 -11.94 -24.01
CA PRO A 315 11.68 -10.56 -24.06
C PRO A 315 12.32 -9.74 -25.20
N ASP A 316 13.39 -10.23 -25.84
CA ASP A 316 14.14 -9.47 -26.85
C ASP A 316 13.27 -9.02 -28.03
N ASP A 317 12.31 -9.86 -28.45
CA ASP A 317 11.36 -9.53 -29.51
C ASP A 317 10.37 -8.43 -29.08
N LEU A 318 10.00 -8.41 -27.79
CA LEU A 318 9.17 -7.35 -27.22
C LEU A 318 9.99 -6.08 -27.06
N LEU A 319 11.23 -6.14 -26.59
CA LEU A 319 12.08 -4.97 -26.40
C LEU A 319 12.25 -4.15 -27.69
N THR A 320 12.35 -4.80 -28.85
CA THR A 320 12.35 -4.10 -30.14
C THR A 320 11.06 -3.31 -30.43
N SER A 321 9.91 -3.71 -29.90
CA SER A 321 8.68 -2.91 -29.99
C SER A 321 8.59 -1.81 -28.92
N ILE A 322 9.26 -1.99 -27.77
CA ILE A 322 9.31 -0.99 -26.67
C ILE A 322 10.31 0.12 -26.94
N GLN A 323 11.31 -0.09 -27.79
CA GLN A 323 12.38 0.90 -28.06
C GLN A 323 11.88 2.29 -28.49
N ALA A 324 10.59 2.46 -28.79
CA ALA A 324 9.94 3.75 -29.00
C ALA A 324 9.55 4.51 -27.70
N GLU A 325 9.53 3.87 -26.52
CA GLU A 325 9.08 4.44 -25.24
C GLU A 325 10.14 4.30 -24.13
N GLU A 326 10.84 5.40 -23.82
CA GLU A 326 11.91 5.46 -22.82
C GLU A 326 11.51 4.86 -21.46
N LEU A 327 10.31 5.18 -20.96
CA LEU A 327 9.85 4.72 -19.65
C LEU A 327 9.60 3.21 -19.58
N GLY A 328 9.28 2.58 -20.72
CA GLY A 328 9.14 1.12 -20.82
C GLY A 328 10.48 0.40 -20.69
N CYS A 329 11.55 0.96 -21.28
CA CYS A 329 12.91 0.44 -21.13
C CYS A 329 13.39 0.53 -19.68
N ALA A 330 13.16 1.68 -19.02
CA ALA A 330 13.49 1.85 -17.60
C ALA A 330 12.78 0.83 -16.71
N PHE A 331 11.49 0.58 -16.96
CA PHE A 331 10.75 -0.46 -16.25
C PHE A 331 11.38 -1.84 -16.46
N TYR A 332 11.71 -2.19 -17.71
CA TYR A 332 12.25 -3.50 -18.00
C TYR A 332 13.58 -3.73 -17.29
N ASP A 333 14.55 -2.84 -17.47
CA ASP A 333 15.92 -3.01 -17.00
C ASP A 333 16.00 -3.05 -15.46
N TYR A 334 15.27 -2.15 -14.80
CA TYR A 334 15.41 -1.95 -13.35
C TYR A 334 14.36 -2.70 -12.52
N ILE A 335 13.23 -3.09 -13.11
CA ILE A 335 12.11 -3.69 -12.37
C ILE A 335 11.79 -5.09 -12.88
N ALA A 336 11.46 -5.23 -14.17
CA ALA A 336 10.98 -6.50 -14.71
C ALA A 336 12.08 -7.56 -14.77
N HIS A 337 13.27 -7.20 -15.23
CA HIS A 337 14.38 -8.13 -15.37
C HIS A 337 14.82 -8.73 -14.02
N PRO A 338 15.07 -7.95 -12.94
CA PRO A 338 15.36 -8.52 -11.62
C PRO A 338 14.26 -9.45 -11.10
N LEU A 339 12.99 -9.12 -11.32
CA LEU A 339 11.87 -9.99 -10.94
C LEU A 339 11.85 -11.29 -11.74
N ARG A 340 12.25 -11.25 -13.01
CA ARG A 340 12.36 -12.45 -13.86
C ARG A 340 13.45 -13.40 -13.39
N GLU A 341 14.58 -12.86 -12.94
CA GLU A 341 15.66 -13.65 -12.37
C GLU A 341 15.27 -14.25 -11.01
N ALA A 342 14.55 -13.48 -10.18
CA ALA A 342 14.19 -13.89 -8.84
C ALA A 342 12.98 -14.86 -8.78
N TYR A 343 12.03 -14.73 -9.71
CA TYR A 343 10.74 -15.40 -9.61
C TYR A 343 10.44 -16.41 -10.72
N ASP A 344 9.84 -17.53 -10.31
CA ASP A 344 9.25 -18.49 -11.24
C ASP A 344 8.07 -17.90 -12.02
N HIS A 345 7.65 -18.59 -13.09
CA HIS A 345 6.54 -18.13 -13.93
C HIS A 345 5.22 -17.95 -13.14
N GLY A 346 4.96 -18.77 -12.11
CA GLY A 346 3.74 -18.68 -11.30
C GLY A 346 3.65 -17.35 -10.57
N ARG A 347 4.74 -16.97 -9.89
CA ARG A 347 4.87 -15.67 -9.20
C ARG A 347 4.82 -14.49 -10.16
N ARG A 348 5.51 -14.58 -11.30
CA ARG A 348 5.48 -13.53 -12.34
C ARG A 348 4.06 -13.28 -12.84
N ARG A 349 3.24 -14.34 -12.97
CA ARG A 349 1.82 -14.24 -13.30
C ARG A 349 1.02 -13.51 -12.22
N LEU A 350 1.19 -13.88 -10.95
CA LEU A 350 0.50 -13.19 -9.84
C LEU A 350 0.82 -11.69 -9.81
N LEU A 351 2.08 -11.31 -9.99
CA LEU A 351 2.50 -9.91 -10.05
C LEU A 351 1.96 -9.17 -11.27
N SER A 352 1.98 -9.83 -12.44
CA SER A 352 1.41 -9.31 -13.68
C SER A 352 -0.09 -9.03 -13.56
N GLU A 353 -0.84 -9.94 -12.93
CA GLU A 353 -2.27 -9.76 -12.66
C GLU A 353 -2.52 -8.55 -11.74
N GLU A 354 -1.66 -8.34 -10.74
CA GLU A 354 -1.77 -7.19 -9.85
C GLU A 354 -1.45 -5.86 -10.57
N ILE A 355 -0.41 -5.81 -11.41
CA ILE A 355 -0.10 -4.62 -12.22
C ILE A 355 -1.27 -4.28 -13.15
N LYS A 356 -1.83 -5.29 -13.83
CA LYS A 356 -3.02 -5.11 -14.68
C LYS A 356 -4.21 -4.56 -13.90
N SER A 357 -4.46 -5.09 -12.70
CA SER A 357 -5.53 -4.63 -11.81
C SER A 357 -5.33 -3.17 -11.39
N TYR A 358 -4.10 -2.82 -10.98
CA TYR A 358 -3.73 -1.47 -10.58
C TYR A 358 -4.01 -0.45 -11.68
N VAL A 359 -3.48 -0.71 -12.88
CA VAL A 359 -3.60 0.17 -14.04
C VAL A 359 -5.05 0.40 -14.44
N THR A 360 -5.82 -0.69 -14.57
CA THR A 360 -7.23 -0.61 -14.96
C THR A 360 -8.03 0.23 -13.95
N SER A 361 -7.61 0.22 -12.69
CA SER A 361 -8.21 1.01 -11.63
C SER A 361 -7.75 2.48 -11.67
N GLY A 362 -6.49 2.75 -12.05
CA GLY A 362 -5.93 4.08 -12.23
C GLY A 362 -6.66 4.92 -13.28
N GLU A 363 -6.99 4.33 -14.44
CA GLU A 363 -7.71 5.04 -15.51
C GLU A 363 -9.10 5.52 -15.09
N ARG A 364 -9.85 4.64 -14.41
CA ARG A 364 -11.14 5.01 -13.80
C ARG A 364 -10.94 6.12 -12.79
N GLY A 365 -9.78 6.11 -12.14
CA GLY A 365 -9.41 7.07 -11.13
C GLY A 365 -9.23 8.49 -11.66
N SER A 366 -8.49 8.65 -12.75
CA SER A 366 -8.27 9.94 -13.42
C SER A 366 -9.56 10.48 -14.03
N LYS A 367 -10.42 9.62 -14.60
CA LYS A 367 -11.74 10.04 -15.10
C LYS A 367 -12.62 10.62 -13.98
N MET A 368 -12.64 10.00 -12.80
CA MET A 368 -13.43 10.49 -11.67
C MET A 368 -12.83 11.73 -10.99
N GLN A 369 -11.52 11.94 -11.08
CA GLN A 369 -10.93 13.22 -10.68
C GLN A 369 -11.40 14.37 -11.59
N LYS A 370 -11.79 14.10 -12.84
CA LYS A 370 -12.37 15.10 -13.73
C LYS A 370 -13.85 15.40 -13.44
N THR A 371 -14.57 14.54 -12.69
CA THR A 371 -15.98 14.78 -12.34
C THR A 371 -16.12 15.66 -11.11
N GLU A 372 -17.08 16.60 -11.10
CA GLU A 372 -17.35 17.46 -9.93
C GLU A 372 -17.99 16.68 -8.76
N THR A 373 -18.69 15.59 -9.06
CA THR A 373 -19.35 14.73 -8.08
C THR A 373 -18.35 13.96 -7.24
N LEU A 374 -18.58 13.94 -5.92
CA LEU A 374 -17.78 13.12 -5.00
C LEU A 374 -18.24 11.66 -5.03
N PRO A 375 -17.30 10.69 -5.00
CA PRO A 375 -17.67 9.29 -4.77
C PRO A 375 -18.20 9.11 -3.35
N SER A 376 -18.97 8.04 -3.14
CA SER A 376 -19.23 7.55 -1.79
C SER A 376 -17.93 7.07 -1.13
N ILE A 377 -17.94 6.97 0.21
CA ILE A 377 -16.80 6.43 0.97
C ILE A 377 -16.49 4.99 0.52
N GLU A 378 -17.52 4.17 0.29
CA GLU A 378 -17.37 2.79 -0.20
C GLU A 378 -16.70 2.75 -1.58
N GLU A 379 -17.19 3.53 -2.54
CA GLU A 379 -16.60 3.57 -3.90
C GLU A 379 -15.15 4.04 -3.87
N PHE A 380 -14.85 5.07 -3.07
CA PHE A 380 -13.47 5.53 -2.86
C PHE A 380 -12.60 4.42 -2.26
N TRP A 381 -13.10 3.73 -1.25
CA TRP A 381 -12.38 2.65 -0.57
C TRP A 381 -12.07 1.50 -1.53
N GLN A 382 -13.08 1.01 -2.25
CA GLN A 382 -12.92 -0.05 -3.25
C GLN A 382 -11.92 0.36 -4.34
N ARG A 383 -11.92 1.64 -4.73
CA ARG A 383 -10.93 2.17 -5.66
C ARG A 383 -9.53 2.14 -5.07
N ARG A 384 -9.32 2.57 -3.82
CA ARG A 384 -7.98 2.51 -3.18
C ARG A 384 -7.50 1.07 -3.02
N MET A 385 -8.39 0.13 -2.69
CA MET A 385 -8.01 -1.28 -2.55
C MET A 385 -7.61 -1.95 -3.87
N LYS A 386 -8.20 -1.55 -5.01
CA LYS A 386 -7.91 -2.11 -6.33
C LYS A 386 -6.84 -1.35 -7.11
N GLY A 387 -6.76 -0.04 -6.89
CA GLY A 387 -5.90 0.89 -7.61
C GLY A 387 -4.79 1.45 -6.73
N SER A 388 -4.33 0.71 -5.73
CA SER A 388 -3.14 1.08 -4.98
C SER A 388 -1.96 0.21 -5.38
N GLU A 389 -0.96 0.89 -5.91
CA GLU A 389 0.36 0.44 -6.33
C GLU A 389 1.09 -0.38 -5.27
N PHE A 390 0.77 -0.13 -4.00
CA PHE A 390 1.40 -0.74 -2.86
C PHE A 390 1.16 -2.25 -2.82
N LYS A 391 0.08 -2.77 -3.42
CA LYS A 391 -0.20 -4.22 -3.41
C LYS A 391 0.83 -5.02 -4.21
N PHE A 392 1.27 -4.52 -5.36
CA PHE A 392 2.34 -5.14 -6.13
C PHE A 392 3.64 -5.21 -5.32
N LEU A 393 4.02 -4.11 -4.67
CA LEU A 393 5.22 -4.04 -3.82
C LEU A 393 5.11 -4.94 -2.58
N LEU A 394 3.93 -5.04 -1.97
CA LEU A 394 3.66 -5.97 -0.87
C LEU A 394 3.81 -7.43 -1.34
N MET A 395 3.36 -7.76 -2.54
CA MET A 395 3.58 -9.10 -3.12
C MET A 395 5.05 -9.35 -3.43
N ALA A 396 5.78 -8.34 -3.90
CA ALA A 396 7.23 -8.41 -4.13
C ALA A 396 8.06 -8.36 -2.83
N THR A 397 7.43 -8.27 -1.65
CA THR A 397 8.13 -8.22 -0.37
C THR A 397 8.91 -9.51 -0.07
N GLU A 398 8.62 -10.64 -0.73
CA GLU A 398 9.45 -11.84 -0.68
C GLU A 398 10.90 -11.54 -1.08
N LEU A 399 11.09 -10.79 -2.18
CA LEU A 399 12.40 -10.34 -2.66
C LEU A 399 13.08 -9.44 -1.62
N VAL A 400 12.36 -8.44 -1.11
CA VAL A 400 12.86 -7.49 -0.10
C VAL A 400 13.32 -8.21 1.17
N ALA A 401 12.53 -9.16 1.65
CA ALA A 401 12.82 -9.95 2.84
C ALA A 401 13.86 -11.05 2.61
N GLY A 402 14.26 -11.32 1.35
CA GLY A 402 15.16 -12.41 1.00
C GLY A 402 14.60 -13.79 1.35
N VAL A 403 13.29 -13.98 1.15
CA VAL A 403 12.58 -15.23 1.48
C VAL A 403 11.77 -15.73 0.30
N ARG A 404 11.33 -17.00 0.38
CA ARG A 404 10.46 -17.59 -0.63
C ARG A 404 9.37 -18.44 0.03
N LEU A 405 8.20 -17.84 0.22
CA LEU A 405 7.04 -18.49 0.78
C LEU A 405 6.39 -19.45 -0.22
N PRO A 406 5.91 -20.63 0.18
CA PRO A 406 5.11 -21.48 -0.69
C PRO A 406 3.88 -20.75 -1.25
N GLU A 407 3.51 -21.03 -2.50
CA GLU A 407 2.40 -20.35 -3.18
C GLU A 407 1.06 -20.50 -2.45
N HIS A 408 0.80 -21.65 -1.82
CA HIS A 408 -0.42 -21.85 -1.03
C HIS A 408 -0.50 -20.90 0.18
N ILE A 409 0.63 -20.45 0.72
CA ILE A 409 0.69 -19.46 1.80
C ILE A 409 0.37 -18.07 1.26
N LEU A 410 0.93 -17.72 0.10
CA LEU A 410 0.61 -16.44 -0.56
C LEU A 410 -0.89 -16.33 -0.88
N ARG A 411 -1.52 -17.46 -1.24
CA ARG A 411 -2.96 -17.57 -1.50
C ARG A 411 -3.81 -17.80 -0.24
N HIS A 412 -3.21 -17.96 0.93
CA HIS A 412 -3.94 -18.22 2.16
C HIS A 412 -4.86 -17.03 2.50
N PRO A 413 -6.12 -17.25 2.93
CA PRO A 413 -7.04 -16.16 3.25
C PRO A 413 -6.46 -15.15 4.25
N GLU A 414 -5.76 -15.61 5.29
CA GLU A 414 -5.12 -14.72 6.26
C GLU A 414 -3.91 -13.96 5.69
N MET A 415 -3.21 -14.48 4.67
CA MET A 415 -2.20 -13.70 3.95
C MET A 415 -2.85 -12.58 3.13
N GLN A 416 -3.99 -12.85 2.49
CA GLN A 416 -4.75 -11.85 1.75
C GLN A 416 -5.28 -10.75 2.68
N ASN A 417 -5.76 -11.12 3.88
CA ASN A 417 -6.15 -10.15 4.90
C ASN A 417 -4.97 -9.30 5.36
N LEU A 418 -3.80 -9.92 5.54
CA LEU A 418 -2.57 -9.22 5.90
C LEU A 418 -2.18 -8.19 4.82
N PHE A 419 -2.21 -8.56 3.55
CA PHE A 419 -1.94 -7.63 2.44
C PHE A 419 -2.92 -6.48 2.40
N ASN A 420 -4.22 -6.79 2.47
CA ASN A 420 -5.25 -5.77 2.44
C ASN A 420 -5.11 -4.80 3.62
N ALA A 421 -4.83 -5.31 4.83
CA ALA A 421 -4.64 -4.49 6.01
C ALA A 421 -3.37 -3.61 5.94
N ALA A 422 -2.26 -4.13 5.41
CA ALA A 422 -1.04 -3.35 5.19
C ALA A 422 -1.24 -2.24 4.15
N LEU A 423 -1.91 -2.58 3.06
CA LEU A 423 -2.31 -1.65 2.00
C LEU A 423 -3.15 -0.52 2.57
N GLU A 424 -4.19 -0.90 3.31
CA GLU A 424 -5.15 -0.01 3.91
C GLU A 424 -4.54 0.97 4.90
N HIS A 425 -3.73 0.44 5.83
CA HIS A 425 -2.96 1.27 6.74
C HIS A 425 -2.11 2.31 5.99
N THR A 426 -1.37 1.86 4.98
CA THR A 426 -0.42 2.70 4.23
C THR A 426 -1.14 3.85 3.54
N TRP A 427 -2.24 3.57 2.82
CA TRP A 427 -2.94 4.61 2.09
C TRP A 427 -3.78 5.53 2.97
N ILE A 428 -4.35 5.05 4.08
CA ILE A 428 -5.08 5.92 5.03
C ILE A 428 -4.10 6.91 5.68
N VAL A 429 -2.95 6.43 6.15
CA VAL A 429 -1.90 7.28 6.72
C VAL A 429 -1.42 8.31 5.69
N ASN A 430 -1.25 7.89 4.43
CA ASN A 430 -0.92 8.80 3.34
C ASN A 430 -1.97 9.91 3.17
N ASP A 431 -3.25 9.56 3.14
CA ASP A 431 -4.36 10.52 3.01
C ASP A 431 -4.42 11.49 4.20
N ILE A 432 -4.14 11.04 5.44
CA ILE A 432 -4.08 11.92 6.61
C ILE A 432 -2.94 12.94 6.48
N LEU A 433 -1.72 12.46 6.19
CA LEU A 433 -0.53 13.31 6.13
C LEU A 433 -0.52 14.25 4.91
N SER A 434 -1.07 13.79 3.79
CA SER A 434 -1.14 14.57 2.55
C SER A 434 -2.38 15.45 2.46
N PHE A 435 -3.34 15.35 3.38
CA PHE A 435 -4.65 16.02 3.29
C PHE A 435 -4.56 17.52 2.96
N HIS A 436 -3.66 18.26 3.61
CA HIS A 436 -3.46 19.69 3.30
C HIS A 436 -2.97 19.92 1.86
N ARG A 437 -2.03 19.09 1.38
CA ARG A 437 -1.56 19.19 -0.01
C ARG A 437 -2.66 18.79 -0.99
N GLN A 438 -3.42 17.76 -0.66
CA GLN A 438 -4.55 17.32 -1.47
C GLN A 438 -5.57 18.46 -1.65
N THR A 439 -5.93 19.16 -0.58
CA THR A 439 -6.86 20.29 -0.66
C THR A 439 -6.26 21.47 -1.41
N GLU A 440 -4.96 21.80 -1.24
CA GLU A 440 -4.26 22.80 -2.07
C GLU A 440 -4.38 22.50 -3.58
N LEU A 441 -4.37 21.22 -3.95
CA LEU A 441 -4.48 20.75 -5.34
C LEU A 441 -5.95 20.50 -5.77
N GLY A 442 -6.92 20.84 -4.93
CA GLY A 442 -8.34 20.59 -5.20
C GLY A 442 -8.76 19.12 -5.12
N TYR A 443 -7.90 18.22 -4.66
CA TYR A 443 -8.21 16.81 -4.49
C TYR A 443 -8.90 16.55 -3.14
N ILE A 444 -9.94 15.70 -3.16
CA ILE A 444 -10.67 15.26 -1.98
C ILE A 444 -10.40 13.77 -1.77
N GLY A 445 -9.48 13.47 -0.87
CA GLY A 445 -9.18 12.12 -0.41
C GLY A 445 -10.11 11.65 0.71
N PHE A 446 -9.72 10.58 1.40
CA PHE A 446 -10.54 9.90 2.41
C PHE A 446 -11.01 10.81 3.55
N VAL A 447 -10.11 11.62 4.12
CA VAL A 447 -10.45 12.58 5.18
C VAL A 447 -11.47 13.60 4.70
N GLY A 448 -11.28 14.14 3.48
CA GLY A 448 -12.20 15.09 2.89
C GLY A 448 -13.58 14.49 2.60
N LEU A 449 -13.65 13.20 2.22
CA LEU A 449 -14.92 12.50 2.04
C LEU A 449 -15.67 12.30 3.36
N ILE A 450 -14.98 11.97 4.46
CA ILE A 450 -15.61 11.90 5.79
C ILE A 450 -16.09 13.28 6.22
N PHE A 451 -15.27 14.32 6.00
CA PHE A 451 -15.67 15.70 6.23
C PHE A 451 -16.91 16.07 5.42
N ALA A 452 -17.02 15.66 4.15
CA ALA A 452 -18.20 15.91 3.31
C ALA A 452 -19.50 15.33 3.89
N GLN A 453 -19.42 14.30 4.75
CA GLN A 453 -20.57 13.73 5.44
C GLN A 453 -20.96 14.52 6.70
N LYS A 454 -19.98 14.93 7.53
CA LYS A 454 -20.24 15.51 8.86
C LYS A 454 -19.97 17.02 9.00
N GLY A 455 -19.17 17.61 8.13
CA GLY A 455 -18.68 19.00 8.24
C GLY A 455 -17.87 19.25 9.51
N ASP A 456 -17.13 18.25 9.99
CA ASP A 456 -16.34 18.30 11.22
C ASP A 456 -14.99 17.64 10.94
N LEU A 457 -13.95 18.45 10.81
CA LEU A 457 -12.64 18.00 10.37
C LEU A 457 -11.88 17.24 11.47
N THR A 458 -12.13 17.56 12.74
CA THR A 458 -11.54 16.81 13.87
C THR A 458 -12.08 15.39 13.86
N PHE A 459 -13.40 15.24 13.74
CA PHE A 459 -14.02 13.92 13.62
C PHE A 459 -13.54 13.15 12.38
N ALA A 460 -13.36 13.82 11.24
CA ALA A 460 -12.87 13.17 10.03
C ALA A 460 -11.45 12.59 10.22
N ILE A 461 -10.57 13.34 10.88
CA ILE A 461 -9.23 12.86 11.24
C ILE A 461 -9.32 11.72 12.26
N ASP A 462 -10.14 11.83 13.30
CA ASP A 462 -10.28 10.79 14.33
C ASP A 462 -10.77 9.46 13.71
N VAL A 463 -11.74 9.52 12.80
CA VAL A 463 -12.23 8.34 12.06
C VAL A 463 -11.11 7.75 11.19
N ALA A 464 -10.34 8.58 10.48
CA ALA A 464 -9.25 8.08 9.65
C ALA A 464 -8.13 7.45 10.49
N VAL A 465 -7.77 8.05 11.63
CA VAL A 465 -6.78 7.49 12.58
C VAL A 465 -7.27 6.17 13.16
N ALA A 466 -8.54 6.09 13.57
CA ALA A 466 -9.15 4.86 14.06
C ALA A 466 -9.14 3.74 13.01
N ALA A 467 -9.44 4.08 11.74
CA ALA A 467 -9.39 3.14 10.63
C ALA A 467 -7.96 2.63 10.38
N ALA A 468 -6.95 3.52 10.33
CA ALA A 468 -5.55 3.11 10.21
C ALA A 468 -5.11 2.22 11.37
N SER A 469 -5.44 2.59 12.62
CA SER A 469 -5.14 1.77 13.79
C SER A 469 -5.84 0.40 13.73
N HIS A 470 -7.07 0.35 13.23
CA HIS A 470 -7.80 -0.90 13.05
C HIS A 470 -7.11 -1.80 12.02
N ALA A 471 -6.72 -1.24 10.87
CA ALA A 471 -5.98 -1.94 9.82
C ALA A 471 -4.68 -2.54 10.37
N ALA A 472 -3.87 -1.79 11.12
CA ALA A 472 -2.68 -2.34 11.76
C ALA A 472 -3.01 -3.46 12.77
N GLY A 473 -4.14 -3.36 13.47
CA GLY A 473 -4.63 -4.43 14.34
C GLY A 473 -5.06 -5.69 13.58
N VAL A 474 -5.73 -5.54 12.43
CA VAL A 474 -6.10 -6.65 11.53
C VAL A 474 -4.84 -7.33 11.00
N PHE A 475 -3.85 -6.55 10.54
CA PHE A 475 -2.57 -7.05 10.08
C PHE A 475 -1.91 -8.01 11.09
N GLU A 476 -1.79 -7.58 12.35
CA GLU A 476 -1.15 -8.38 13.41
C GLU A 476 -1.98 -9.59 13.85
N ARG A 477 -3.31 -9.54 13.73
CA ARG A 477 -4.18 -10.71 13.97
C ARG A 477 -4.03 -11.73 12.85
N SER A 478 -4.10 -11.29 11.60
CA SER A 478 -3.96 -12.16 10.42
C SER A 478 -2.58 -12.81 10.34
N ALA A 479 -1.50 -12.09 10.65
CA ALA A 479 -0.17 -12.67 10.76
C ALA A 479 -0.10 -13.81 11.79
N ARG A 480 -0.72 -13.62 12.97
CA ARG A 480 -0.77 -14.64 14.03
C ARG A 480 -1.66 -15.83 13.65
N HIS A 481 -2.84 -15.59 13.09
CA HIS A 481 -3.73 -16.66 12.65
C HIS A 481 -3.06 -17.50 11.57
N LEU A 482 -2.46 -16.87 10.55
CA LEU A 482 -1.70 -17.58 9.52
C LEU A 482 -0.58 -18.46 10.12
N ALA A 483 0.19 -17.95 11.07
CA ALA A 483 1.23 -18.75 11.73
C ALA A 483 0.67 -19.93 12.54
N VAL A 484 -0.48 -19.75 13.19
CA VAL A 484 -1.18 -20.81 13.94
C VAL A 484 -1.75 -21.86 12.99
N ASP A 485 -2.36 -21.44 11.88
CA ASP A 485 -2.90 -22.33 10.85
C ASP A 485 -1.80 -23.21 10.27
N LEU A 486 -0.65 -22.62 9.89
CA LEU A 486 0.52 -23.37 9.39
C LEU A 486 1.12 -24.35 10.41
N MET A 487 1.03 -24.04 11.71
CA MET A 487 1.43 -24.98 12.77
C MET A 487 0.41 -26.11 12.93
N ASN A 488 -0.88 -25.80 12.80
CA ASN A 488 -2.01 -26.68 13.02
C ASN A 488 -2.39 -27.53 11.80
N GLU A 489 -1.88 -27.23 10.61
CA GLU A 489 -1.89 -28.11 9.44
C GLU A 489 -1.13 -29.41 9.78
N ALA A 490 -1.65 -30.22 10.69
CA ALA A 490 -1.21 -31.56 11.03
C ALA A 490 -1.11 -32.31 9.70
N GLY A 491 0.04 -32.89 9.34
CA GLY A 491 0.32 -34.25 9.76
C GLY A 491 -0.44 -35.30 8.94
N GLU A 492 -1.46 -34.90 8.15
CA GLU A 492 -2.27 -35.79 7.32
C GLU A 492 -1.51 -36.31 6.10
N THR A 493 -0.39 -35.69 5.75
CA THR A 493 0.55 -36.22 4.78
C THR A 493 1.93 -36.34 5.42
N GLU A 494 2.47 -37.56 5.45
CA GLU A 494 3.88 -37.86 5.83
C GLU A 494 4.91 -37.05 4.99
N SER A 495 4.47 -36.32 3.97
CA SER A 495 5.30 -35.58 3.02
C SER A 495 5.85 -34.24 3.54
N PHE A 496 5.33 -33.67 4.63
CA PHE A 496 5.77 -32.36 5.13
C PHE A 496 6.28 -32.36 6.59
N PRO A 497 7.56 -32.72 6.80
CA PRO A 497 8.13 -32.86 8.14
C PRO A 497 8.19 -31.53 8.91
N MET A 498 8.11 -31.61 10.24
CA MET A 498 8.01 -30.46 11.16
C MET A 498 9.11 -29.40 10.95
N TRP A 499 10.35 -29.79 10.66
CA TRP A 499 11.45 -28.85 10.45
C TRP A 499 11.23 -27.95 9.22
N LYS A 500 10.64 -28.46 8.14
CA LYS A 500 10.28 -27.63 6.97
C LYS A 500 9.22 -26.59 7.32
N ARG A 501 8.31 -26.91 8.23
CA ARG A 501 7.31 -25.95 8.73
C ARG A 501 7.96 -24.84 9.53
N LEU A 502 8.96 -25.18 10.34
CA LEU A 502 9.71 -24.19 11.10
C LEU A 502 10.44 -23.23 10.16
N ASP A 503 11.07 -23.73 9.10
CA ASP A 503 11.72 -22.88 8.09
C ASP A 503 10.71 -21.92 7.43
N VAL A 504 9.55 -22.44 7.02
CA VAL A 504 8.45 -21.64 6.47
C VAL A 504 7.95 -20.58 7.45
N LEU A 505 7.84 -20.89 8.75
CA LEU A 505 7.42 -19.92 9.76
C LEU A 505 8.47 -18.84 10.03
N LEU A 506 9.75 -19.20 9.95
CA LEU A 506 10.85 -18.23 10.04
C LEU A 506 10.83 -17.27 8.84
N ASP A 507 10.60 -17.80 7.64
CA ASP A 507 10.47 -17.00 6.43
C ASP A 507 9.20 -16.16 6.43
N LEU A 508 8.08 -16.71 6.91
CA LEU A 508 6.85 -15.94 7.12
C LEU A 508 7.09 -14.79 8.10
N ARG A 509 7.80 -15.03 9.20
CA ARG A 509 8.12 -13.97 10.16
C ARG A 509 8.95 -12.86 9.53
N LYS A 510 9.96 -13.19 8.72
CA LYS A 510 10.76 -12.18 7.99
C LYS A 510 9.88 -11.39 7.02
N PHE A 511 9.01 -12.08 6.28
CA PHE A 511 8.06 -11.47 5.36
C PHE A 511 7.11 -10.48 6.07
N VAL A 512 6.47 -10.92 7.16
CA VAL A 512 5.58 -10.08 7.99
C VAL A 512 6.34 -8.87 8.54
N ASN A 513 7.58 -9.05 9.00
CA ASN A 513 8.41 -7.95 9.46
C ASN A 513 8.75 -6.95 8.35
N ALA A 514 8.97 -7.42 7.12
CA ALA A 514 9.21 -6.55 5.97
C ALA A 514 7.93 -5.76 5.61
N CYS A 515 6.75 -6.39 5.55
CA CYS A 515 5.49 -5.66 5.35
C CYS A 515 5.22 -4.63 6.47
N ARG A 516 5.53 -4.98 7.73
CA ARG A 516 5.46 -4.04 8.86
C ARG A 516 6.38 -2.84 8.67
N SER A 517 7.61 -3.12 8.23
CA SER A 517 8.62 -2.11 7.91
C SER A 517 8.13 -1.20 6.80
N SER A 518 7.42 -1.75 5.82
CA SER A 518 6.76 -0.97 4.78
C SER A 518 5.74 0.01 5.37
N CYS A 519 4.79 -0.46 6.17
CA CYS A 519 3.77 0.41 6.77
C CYS A 519 4.37 1.56 7.63
N ILE A 520 5.28 1.22 8.55
CA ILE A 520 5.90 2.23 9.43
C ILE A 520 6.89 3.13 8.68
N GLY A 521 7.55 2.59 7.65
CA GLY A 521 8.46 3.31 6.76
C GLY A 521 7.74 4.38 5.95
N SER A 522 6.57 4.05 5.37
CA SER A 522 5.71 5.01 4.67
C SER A 522 5.28 6.15 5.59
N LEU A 523 4.90 5.84 6.83
CA LEU A 523 4.54 6.85 7.82
C LEU A 523 5.73 7.77 8.15
N ALA A 524 6.90 7.19 8.44
CA ALA A 524 8.09 7.94 8.79
C ALA A 524 8.56 8.84 7.65
N TRP A 525 8.54 8.31 6.42
CA TRP A 525 8.80 9.08 5.22
C TRP A 525 7.79 10.22 5.06
N GLY A 526 6.49 9.99 5.26
CA GLY A 526 5.46 11.03 5.16
C GLY A 526 5.69 12.21 6.13
N TYR A 527 6.24 11.98 7.32
CA TYR A 527 6.66 13.07 8.21
C TYR A 527 7.96 13.77 7.76
N ALA A 528 8.86 13.03 7.11
CA ALA A 528 10.18 13.53 6.73
C ALA A 528 10.19 14.27 5.38
N THR A 529 9.36 13.82 4.44
CA THR A 529 9.32 14.28 3.05
C THR A 529 8.96 15.76 2.97
N PRO A 530 9.69 16.56 2.18
CA PRO A 530 9.35 17.96 1.92
C PRO A 530 7.95 18.14 1.34
N CYS A 531 7.46 17.15 0.59
CA CYS A 531 6.21 17.19 -0.13
C CYS A 531 4.97 17.44 0.74
N TYR A 532 4.91 16.89 1.95
CA TYR A 532 3.77 17.13 2.86
C TYR A 532 3.97 18.35 3.76
N LYS A 533 5.14 19.01 3.67
CA LYS A 533 5.47 20.22 4.43
C LYS A 533 5.30 20.02 5.96
N MET A 534 5.31 18.79 6.48
CA MET A 534 5.00 18.45 7.87
C MET A 534 5.95 19.11 8.90
N LYS A 535 7.18 19.43 8.47
CA LYS A 535 8.16 20.17 9.28
C LYS A 535 7.76 21.63 9.53
N LYS A 536 6.92 22.24 8.68
CA LYS A 536 6.49 23.64 8.80
C LYS A 536 5.40 23.84 9.86
N PHE A 537 4.65 22.79 10.19
CA PHE A 537 3.55 22.88 11.15
C PHE A 537 4.05 22.81 12.59
N SER A 538 3.55 23.72 13.43
CA SER A 538 3.82 23.74 14.87
C SER A 538 3.20 22.53 15.55
N LYS A 539 3.82 22.08 16.64
CA LYS A 539 3.23 21.09 17.54
C LYS A 539 2.47 21.81 18.66
N ASP A 540 1.34 21.27 19.09
CA ASP A 540 0.68 21.70 20.31
C ASP A 540 1.29 21.03 21.56
N SER A 541 0.68 21.24 22.73
CA SER A 541 1.15 20.68 24.00
C SER A 541 1.11 19.15 24.07
N GLU A 542 0.31 18.51 23.22
CA GLU A 542 0.18 17.05 23.14
C GLU A 542 1.09 16.45 22.05
N GLY A 543 1.84 17.31 21.35
CA GLY A 543 2.72 16.91 20.25
C GLY A 543 2.02 16.78 18.90
N ALA A 544 0.70 17.03 18.84
CA ALA A 544 -0.07 16.98 17.61
C ALA A 544 0.30 18.16 16.70
N LYS A 545 0.34 17.90 15.39
CA LYS A 545 0.66 18.91 14.37
C LYS A 545 -0.57 19.75 14.07
N VAL A 546 -0.48 21.05 14.27
CA VAL A 546 -1.56 22.00 13.98
C VAL A 546 -1.42 22.50 12.54
N VAL A 547 -2.41 22.17 11.71
CA VAL A 547 -2.42 22.46 10.28
C VAL A 547 -3.56 23.43 9.99
N LYS A 548 -3.25 24.52 9.29
CA LYS A 548 -4.24 25.49 8.83
C LYS A 548 -4.32 25.43 7.31
N LEU A 549 -5.52 25.19 6.78
CA LEU A 549 -5.78 25.16 5.35
C LEU A 549 -5.76 26.60 4.78
N PRO A 550 -5.23 26.80 3.56
CA PRO A 550 -5.21 28.12 2.94
C PRO A 550 -6.63 28.60 2.60
N LEU A 551 -6.86 29.92 2.65
CA LEU A 551 -8.15 30.53 2.28
C LEU A 551 -8.36 30.58 0.75
N LYS A 552 -7.27 30.61 -0.03
CA LYS A 552 -7.30 30.85 -1.48
C LYS A 552 -7.70 29.65 -2.35
N VAL A 553 -7.96 28.48 -1.74
CA VAL A 553 -8.12 27.23 -2.48
C VAL A 553 -9.30 27.29 -3.46
N ALA A 554 -10.40 27.97 -3.12
CA ALA A 554 -11.60 27.94 -3.96
C ALA A 554 -11.59 28.91 -5.15
N GLU A 555 -11.01 30.11 -4.99
CA GLU A 555 -11.04 31.15 -6.04
C GLU A 555 -10.03 30.86 -7.16
N ASP A 556 -8.83 30.38 -6.82
CA ASP A 556 -7.75 30.15 -7.79
C ASP A 556 -7.97 28.85 -8.60
N LEU A 557 -8.71 27.87 -8.07
CA LEU A 557 -8.93 26.57 -8.73
C LEU A 557 -10.09 26.56 -9.74
N PHE A 558 -11.01 27.51 -9.66
CA PHE A 558 -12.26 27.51 -10.46
C PHE A 558 -12.60 28.88 -11.07
N GLY A 559 -11.63 29.80 -11.07
CA GLY A 559 -11.75 31.16 -11.62
C GLY A 559 -11.80 31.24 -13.13
#